data_AF-A0AAE8FQY9-F1
#
_entry.id   AF-A0AAE8FQY9-F1
#
_cell.length_a   1.000
_cell.length_b   1.000
_cell.length_c   1.000
_cell.angle_alpha   90.00
_cell.angle_beta   90.00
_cell.angle_gamma   90.00
#
_symmetry.space_group_name_H-M   'P 1'
#
loop_
_entity.id
_entity.type
_entity.pdbx_description
1 polymer ?
#
loop_
_entity_poly.entity_id
_entity_poly.type
_entity_poly.pdbx_seq_one_letter_code
_entity_poly.pdbx_strand_id
1 'polypeptide(L)'
;KYATWTKNHVEEMAKKNTGSYHIDYLEGGQVTGSNSNKNLTSSEILQQFKNSPAHNKNILDDELTEGACAVYKSADGGYYFAIGFDY
;
A
#
# COMPACT_ATOMS: atom_id res chain seq x y z
N LYS A 1 -6.77 13.86 -1.82
CA LYS A 1 -7.88 12.94 -1.47
C LYS A 1 -7.36 11.52 -1.24
N TYR A 2 -6.74 10.94 -2.26
CA TYR A 2 -5.92 9.73 -2.22
C TYR A 2 -4.89 9.72 -1.07
N ALA A 3 -4.11 10.77 -0.85
CA ALA A 3 -3.10 10.78 0.22
C ALA A 3 -3.69 10.56 1.63
N THR A 4 -4.81 11.21 1.94
CA THR A 4 -5.52 11.01 3.21
C THR A 4 -6.12 9.62 3.30
N TRP A 5 -6.73 9.13 2.22
CA TRP A 5 -7.29 7.79 2.17
C TRP A 5 -6.20 6.72 2.35
N THR A 6 -5.10 6.78 1.60
CA THR A 6 -4.00 5.80 1.66
C THR A 6 -3.38 5.78 3.05
N LYS A 7 -3.18 6.95 3.66
CA LYS A 7 -2.72 7.07 5.05
C LYS A 7 -3.69 6.38 6.02
N ASN A 8 -4.97 6.71 5.94
CA ASN A 8 -5.97 6.15 6.85
C ASN A 8 -6.07 4.62 6.71
N HIS A 9 -5.97 4.11 5.48
CA HIS A 9 -6.03 2.68 5.21
C HIS A 9 -4.85 1.91 5.82
N VAL A 10 -3.61 2.40 5.68
CA VAL A 10 -2.45 1.75 6.31
C VAL A 10 -2.52 1.80 7.84
N GLU A 11 -3.07 2.87 8.42
CA GLU A 11 -3.34 2.96 9.86
C GLU A 11 -4.43 1.97 10.30
N GLU A 12 -5.47 1.78 9.50
CA GLU A 12 -6.54 0.80 9.77
C GLU A 12 -6.00 -0.63 9.74
N MET A 13 -5.24 -0.99 8.69
CA MET A 13 -4.62 -2.30 8.58
C MET A 13 -3.72 -2.60 9.79
N ALA A 14 -2.92 -1.61 10.20
CA ALA A 14 -2.08 -1.73 11.39
C ALA A 14 -2.89 -1.89 12.69
N LYS A 15 -4.02 -1.18 12.85
CA LYS A 15 -4.91 -1.31 14.01
C LYS A 15 -5.57 -2.69 14.09
N LYS A 16 -6.00 -3.26 12.96
CA LYS A 16 -6.57 -4.61 12.93
C LYS A 16 -5.51 -5.69 13.15
N ASN A 17 -4.29 -5.44 12.72
CA ASN A 17 -3.14 -6.34 12.86
C ASN A 17 -3.39 -7.76 12.30
N THR A 18 -4.16 -7.85 11.20
CA THR A 18 -4.52 -9.10 10.52
C THR A 18 -3.80 -9.27 9.17
N GLY A 19 -2.75 -8.48 8.93
CA GLY A 19 -2.09 -8.36 7.62
C GLY A 19 -2.76 -7.33 6.71
N SER A 20 -2.32 -7.30 5.44
CA SER A 20 -2.84 -6.38 4.43
C SER A 20 -4.11 -6.90 3.76
N TYR A 21 -5.04 -5.99 3.45
CA TYR A 21 -6.25 -6.28 2.69
C TYR A 21 -6.62 -5.09 1.79
N HIS A 22 -7.50 -5.36 0.83
CA HIS A 22 -8.08 -4.35 -0.05
C HIS A 22 -9.44 -3.90 0.50
N ILE A 23 -9.79 -2.62 0.34
CA ILE A 23 -11.13 -2.07 0.61
C ILE A 23 -11.61 -1.28 -0.61
N ASP A 24 -12.91 -1.10 -0.81
CA ASP A 24 -13.38 -0.32 -1.96
C ASP A 24 -12.85 1.12 -1.93
N TYR A 25 -12.16 1.50 -2.99
CA TYR A 25 -11.79 2.88 -3.29
C TYR A 25 -12.55 3.28 -4.54
N LEU A 26 -13.70 3.94 -4.36
CA LEU A 26 -14.65 4.22 -5.46
C LEU A 26 -14.08 5.09 -6.58
N GLU A 27 -12.97 5.76 -6.32
CA GLU A 27 -12.30 6.72 -7.19
C GLU A 27 -10.95 6.19 -7.66
N GLY A 28 -10.86 4.88 -7.87
CA GLY A 28 -9.69 4.29 -8.50
C GLY A 28 -9.30 2.94 -7.92
N GLY A 29 -7.98 2.74 -7.81
CA GLY A 29 -7.39 1.46 -7.45
C GLY A 29 -6.44 1.54 -6.28
N GLN A 30 -5.99 0.36 -5.85
CA GLN A 30 -4.98 0.25 -4.80
C GLN A 30 -4.09 -0.96 -5.02
N VAL A 31 -2.88 -0.88 -4.47
CA VAL A 31 -2.07 -2.05 -4.12
C VAL A 31 -1.69 -1.96 -2.65
N THR A 32 -1.79 -3.07 -1.91
CA THR A 32 -1.52 -3.10 -0.47
C THR A 32 -0.54 -4.22 -0.13
N GLY A 33 0.15 -4.07 0.99
CA GLY A 33 1.05 -5.08 1.51
C GLY A 33 1.38 -4.88 2.98
N SER A 34 1.83 -5.95 3.62
CA SER A 34 2.31 -5.93 4.99
C SER A 34 3.53 -6.83 5.14
N ASN A 35 4.49 -6.45 5.98
CA ASN A 35 5.69 -7.23 6.22
C ASN A 35 6.12 -7.11 7.70
N SER A 36 6.42 -8.23 8.34
CA SER A 36 6.79 -8.28 9.77
C SER A 36 8.28 -7.98 10.03
N ASN A 37 9.11 -7.82 9.00
CA ASN A 37 10.51 -7.45 9.18
C ASN A 37 10.63 -5.99 9.68
N LYS A 38 11.32 -5.83 10.81
CA LYS A 38 11.43 -4.58 11.58
C LYS A 38 12.27 -3.48 10.92
N ASN A 39 13.04 -3.84 9.89
CA ASN A 39 14.02 -2.97 9.22
C ASN A 39 13.77 -2.87 7.70
N LEU A 40 12.51 -2.82 7.26
CA LEU A 40 12.21 -2.63 5.83
C LEU A 40 12.65 -1.25 5.32
N THR A 41 13.29 -1.26 4.17
CA THR A 41 13.55 -0.07 3.35
C THR A 41 12.42 0.18 2.35
N SER A 42 12.34 1.41 1.83
CA SER A 42 11.41 1.75 0.75
C SER A 42 11.62 0.92 -0.52
N SER A 43 12.87 0.54 -0.83
CA SER A 43 13.19 -0.30 -1.99
C SER A 43 12.66 -1.73 -1.82
N GLU A 44 12.78 -2.30 -0.62
CA GLU A 44 12.22 -3.62 -0.31
C GLU A 44 10.69 -3.64 -0.31
N ILE A 45 10.05 -2.53 0.08
CA ILE A 45 8.60 -2.33 -0.06
C ILE A 45 8.22 -2.34 -1.55
N LEU A 46 8.87 -1.51 -2.37
CA LEU A 46 8.57 -1.43 -3.80
C LEU A 46 8.78 -2.78 -4.49
N GLN A 47 9.84 -3.52 -4.12
CA GLN A 47 10.12 -4.83 -4.69
C GLN A 47 9.01 -5.85 -4.38
N GLN A 48 8.34 -5.76 -3.23
CA GLN A 48 7.19 -6.63 -2.93
C GLN A 48 6.01 -6.38 -3.87
N PHE A 49 5.73 -5.13 -4.23
CA PHE A 49 4.73 -4.84 -5.26
C PHE A 49 5.16 -5.36 -6.64
N LYS A 50 6.43 -5.16 -7.02
CA LYS A 50 6.96 -5.64 -8.30
C LYS A 50 6.94 -7.16 -8.45
N ASN A 51 7.05 -7.90 -7.33
CA ASN A 51 7.04 -9.36 -7.33
C ASN A 51 5.64 -9.96 -7.50
N SER A 52 4.57 -9.18 -7.30
CA SER A 52 3.19 -9.62 -7.56
C SER A 52 2.77 -9.20 -8.97
N PRO A 53 2.44 -10.13 -9.89
CA PRO A 53 2.08 -9.77 -11.27
C PRO A 53 0.93 -8.75 -11.37
N ALA A 54 -0.08 -8.89 -10.51
CA ALA A 54 -1.22 -7.97 -10.49
C ALA A 54 -0.81 -6.59 -9.95
N HIS A 55 -0.06 -6.54 -8.84
CA HIS A 55 0.40 -5.26 -8.30
C HIS A 55 1.36 -4.56 -9.27
N ASN A 56 2.30 -5.29 -9.85
CA ASN A 56 3.26 -4.76 -10.81
C ASN A 56 2.58 -4.22 -12.07
N LYS A 57 1.55 -4.92 -12.59
CA LYS A 57 0.75 -4.40 -13.70
C LYS A 57 0.07 -3.09 -13.30
N ASN A 58 -0.62 -3.08 -12.16
CA ASN A 58 -1.43 -1.93 -11.77
C ASN A 58 -0.59 -0.68 -11.53
N ILE A 59 0.58 -0.77 -10.88
CA ILE A 59 1.43 0.41 -10.62
C ILE A 59 2.18 0.92 -11.87
N LEU A 60 2.13 0.18 -12.97
CA LEU A 60 2.76 0.52 -14.26
C LEU A 60 1.70 0.79 -15.35
N ASP A 61 0.44 0.85 -14.98
CA ASP A 61 -0.65 1.16 -15.89
C ASP A 61 -0.48 2.58 -16.43
N ASP A 62 -0.53 2.74 -17.75
CA ASP A 62 -0.18 3.97 -18.46
C ASP A 62 -1.27 5.04 -18.38
N GLU A 63 -2.48 4.66 -17.95
CA GLU A 63 -3.55 5.59 -17.61
C GLU A 63 -3.35 6.24 -16.23
N LEU A 64 -2.47 5.69 -15.37
CA LEU A 64 -2.23 6.27 -14.05
C LEU A 64 -1.44 7.57 -14.13
N THR A 65 -2.12 8.67 -13.80
CA THR A 65 -1.52 10.01 -13.77
C THR A 65 -1.22 10.51 -12.37
N GLU A 66 -1.91 9.98 -11.35
CA GLU A 66 -1.73 10.39 -9.96
C GLU A 66 -1.90 9.25 -8.95
N GLY A 67 -1.25 9.41 -7.80
CA GLY A 67 -1.37 8.47 -6.68
C GLY A 67 -0.63 8.93 -5.45
N ALA A 68 -0.85 8.24 -4.34
CA ALA A 68 -0.13 8.43 -3.09
C ALA A 68 0.31 7.10 -2.49
N CYS A 69 1.53 7.08 -1.96
CA CYS A 69 2.07 5.99 -1.16
C CYS A 69 1.99 6.37 0.32
N ALA A 70 1.58 5.42 1.16
CA ALA A 70 1.71 5.52 2.59
C ALA A 70 2.37 4.27 3.16
N VAL A 71 3.17 4.47 4.20
CA VAL A 71 3.82 3.41 4.98
C VAL A 71 3.58 3.71 6.45
N TYR A 72 3.09 2.71 7.18
CA TYR A 72 2.87 2.76 8.61
C TYR A 72 3.68 1.67 9.29
N LYS A 73 4.50 2.05 10.27
CA LYS A 73 5.20 1.11 11.14
C LYS A 73 4.37 0.90 12.41
N SER A 74 3.87 -0.32 12.63
CA SER A 74 3.14 -0.67 13.84
C SER A 74 4.06 -0.74 15.06
N ALA A 75 3.47 -0.71 16.26
CA ALA A 75 4.21 -0.73 17.52
C ALA A 75 5.04 -2.01 17.74
N ASP A 76 4.64 -3.13 17.15
CA ASP A 76 5.39 -4.39 17.14
C ASP A 76 6.56 -4.41 16.12
N GLY A 77 6.67 -3.36 15.31
CA GLY A 77 7.72 -3.14 14.33
C GLY A 77 7.38 -3.63 12.92
N GLY A 78 6.21 -4.23 12.70
CA GLY A 78 5.72 -4.55 11.35
C GLY A 78 5.45 -3.32 10.51
N TYR A 79 5.43 -3.49 9.19
CA TYR A 79 5.12 -2.44 8.23
C TYR A 79 3.83 -2.79 7.49
N TYR A 80 2.98 -1.78 7.35
CA TYR A 80 1.77 -1.79 6.53
C TYR A 80 1.92 -0.70 5.48
N PHE A 81 1.67 -1.00 4.22
CA PHE A 81 1.93 -0.06 3.14
C PHE A 81 0.91 -0.20 2.02
N ALA A 82 0.61 0.91 1.39
CA ALA A 82 -0.34 0.97 0.29
C ALA A 82 0.06 2.06 -0.71
N ILE A 83 -0.27 1.83 -1.98
CA ILE A 83 -0.36 2.88 -3.00
C ILE A 83 -1.82 2.93 -3.42
N GLY A 84 -2.44 4.10 -3.25
CA GLY A 84 -3.77 4.40 -3.78
C GLY A 84 -3.64 5.35 -4.96
N PHE A 85 -4.36 5.09 -6.03
CA PHE A 85 -4.26 5.81 -7.31
C PHE A 85 -5.63 5.97 -7.95
N ASP A 86 -5.78 7.01 -8.76
CA ASP A 86 -6.97 7.30 -9.57
C ASP A 86 -6.69 7.01 -11.05
N TYR A 87 -7.74 6.77 -11.83
CA TYR A 87 -7.68 6.57 -13.29
C TYR A 87 -8.20 7.81 -14.02
#